data_AF-Q6L0H0-F1
#
_entry.id   AF-Q6L0H0-F1
#
_cell.length_a   1.000
_cell.length_b   1.000
_cell.length_c   1.000
_cell.angle_alpha   90.00
_cell.angle_beta   90.00
_cell.angle_gamma   90.00
#
_symmetry.space_group_name_H-M   'P 1'
#
loop_
_entity.id
_entity.type
_entity.pdbx_description
1 polymer ?
#
loop_
_entity_poly.entity_id
_entity_poly.type
_entity_poly.pdbx_seq_one_letter_code
_entity_poly.pdbx_strand_id
1 'polypeptide(L)'
;MVTADDVASYFREKAFQWIIADDSIENHVRVLGRDGLSMEFESDPNFHIVCQFVEEYNKLRLRYTINNAFQKNVNFVFGIPLVGAMDIIIGAVDDACRKMYISCSVLRSDAGLLISGIVMGVVKSMSNMSRDDIYIIKKSNTKIN
;
A
#
# COMPACT_ATOMS: atom_id res chain seq x y z
N MET A 1 16.36 -4.23 10.96
CA MET A 1 16.08 -4.32 9.52
C MET A 1 14.83 -5.16 9.37
N VAL A 2 13.80 -4.64 8.72
CA VAL A 2 12.55 -5.38 8.52
C VAL A 2 12.75 -6.40 7.40
N THR A 3 12.30 -7.62 7.63
CA THR A 3 12.42 -8.72 6.69
C THR A 3 11.08 -9.02 6.01
N ALA A 4 11.13 -9.80 4.93
CA ALA A 4 9.91 -10.30 4.30
C ALA A 4 9.11 -11.23 5.24
N ASP A 5 9.78 -11.91 6.17
CA ASP A 5 9.12 -12.78 7.13
C ASP A 5 8.37 -11.99 8.21
N ASP A 6 8.85 -10.82 8.61
CA ASP A 6 8.14 -9.92 9.54
C ASP A 6 6.82 -9.44 8.92
N VAL A 7 6.88 -8.96 7.68
CA VAL A 7 5.68 -8.55 6.92
C VAL A 7 4.77 -9.74 6.65
N ALA A 8 5.31 -10.91 6.33
CA ALA A 8 4.50 -12.11 6.11
C ALA A 8 3.82 -12.60 7.40
N SER A 9 4.44 -12.38 8.56
CA SER A 9 3.86 -12.71 9.87
C SER A 9 2.71 -11.76 10.20
N TYR A 10 2.89 -10.46 9.95
CA TYR A 10 1.82 -9.47 10.08
C TYR A 10 0.58 -9.82 9.24
N PHE A 11 0.77 -10.05 7.94
CA PHE A 11 -0.36 -10.37 7.06
C PHE A 11 -0.97 -11.75 7.34
N ARG A 12 -0.20 -12.67 7.92
CA ARG A 12 -0.74 -13.94 8.40
C ARG A 12 -1.68 -13.74 9.57
N GLU A 13 -1.28 -12.95 10.57
CA GLU A 13 -2.14 -12.63 11.71
C GLU A 13 -3.41 -11.90 11.25
N LYS A 14 -3.28 -10.94 10.33
CA LYS A 14 -4.44 -10.27 9.71
C LYS A 14 -5.36 -11.24 8.98
N ALA A 15 -4.80 -12.14 8.16
CA ALA A 15 -5.61 -13.15 7.48
C ALA A 15 -6.42 -13.99 8.47
N PHE A 16 -5.83 -14.42 9.59
CA PHE A 16 -6.58 -15.14 10.63
C PHE A 16 -7.67 -14.28 11.26
N GLN A 17 -7.38 -13.02 11.60
CA GLN A 17 -8.39 -12.09 12.15
C GLN A 17 -9.56 -11.90 11.20
N TRP A 18 -9.28 -11.68 9.91
CA TRP A 18 -10.31 -11.47 8.88
C TRP A 18 -11.13 -12.72 8.61
N ILE A 19 -10.53 -13.91 8.64
CA ILE A 19 -11.26 -15.18 8.51
C ILE A 19 -12.20 -15.39 9.71
N ILE A 20 -11.77 -15.05 10.92
CA ILE A 20 -12.60 -15.17 12.13
C ILE A 20 -13.75 -14.14 12.12
N ALA A 21 -13.48 -12.92 11.65
CA ALA A 21 -14.46 -11.84 11.68
C ALA A 21 -15.51 -11.94 10.56
N ASP A 22 -15.11 -12.33 9.36
CA ASP A 22 -15.91 -12.19 8.14
C ASP A 22 -15.97 -13.47 7.28
N ASP A 23 -15.67 -14.61 7.89
CA ASP A 23 -15.61 -15.97 7.30
C ASP A 23 -14.53 -16.17 6.22
N SER A 24 -14.08 -15.10 5.56
CA SER A 24 -13.04 -15.14 4.53
C SER A 24 -12.34 -13.80 4.35
N ILE A 25 -11.07 -13.86 3.91
CA ILE A 25 -10.27 -12.68 3.53
C ILE A 25 -10.98 -11.87 2.45
N GLU A 26 -11.57 -12.54 1.44
CA GLU A 26 -12.22 -11.86 0.32
C GLU A 26 -13.45 -11.09 0.78
N ASN A 27 -14.29 -11.68 1.63
CA ASN A 27 -15.46 -11.00 2.16
C ASN A 27 -15.06 -9.76 2.99
N HIS A 28 -14.06 -9.91 3.87
CA HIS A 28 -13.52 -8.79 4.65
C HIS A 28 -13.04 -7.65 3.74
N VAL A 29 -12.20 -7.96 2.74
CA VAL A 29 -11.67 -6.98 1.78
C VAL A 29 -12.80 -6.35 0.95
N ARG A 30 -13.83 -7.11 0.58
CA ARG A 30 -14.99 -6.61 -0.18
C ARG A 30 -15.84 -5.66 0.65
N VAL A 31 -16.06 -5.97 1.93
CA VAL A 31 -16.90 -5.17 2.84
C VAL A 31 -16.21 -3.85 3.18
N LEU A 32 -14.94 -3.89 3.58
CA LEU A 32 -14.20 -2.68 3.93
C LEU A 32 -13.77 -1.86 2.71
N GLY A 33 -13.48 -2.53 1.60
CA GLY A 33 -12.86 -1.90 0.44
C GLY A 33 -11.49 -1.28 0.77
N ARG A 34 -10.98 -0.47 -0.16
CA ARG A 34 -9.65 0.15 -0.03
C ARG A 34 -9.55 1.13 1.14
N ASP A 35 -10.55 1.99 1.29
CA ASP A 35 -10.53 3.05 2.30
C ASP A 35 -10.68 2.48 3.71
N GLY A 36 -11.57 1.50 3.90
CA GLY A 36 -11.75 0.80 5.18
C GLY A 36 -10.49 0.08 5.62
N LEU A 37 -9.86 -0.68 4.70
CA LEU A 37 -8.59 -1.34 4.98
C LEU A 37 -7.47 -0.34 5.27
N SER A 38 -7.43 0.80 4.57
CA SER A 38 -6.43 1.85 4.85
C SER A 38 -6.57 2.38 6.27
N MET A 39 -7.80 2.63 6.74
CA MET A 39 -8.05 3.06 8.12
C MET A 39 -7.70 1.97 9.13
N GLU A 40 -8.01 0.71 8.84
CA GLU A 40 -7.63 -0.41 9.71
C GLU A 40 -6.10 -0.48 9.86
N PHE A 41 -5.35 -0.43 8.75
CA PHE A 41 -3.89 -0.44 8.78
C PHE A 41 -3.30 0.77 9.49
N GLU A 42 -3.85 1.96 9.26
CA GLU A 42 -3.44 3.18 9.95
C GLU A 42 -3.64 3.10 11.47
N SER A 43 -4.71 2.43 11.91
CA SER A 43 -5.01 2.24 13.33
C SER A 43 -4.20 1.12 14.01
N ASP A 44 -3.49 0.30 13.23
CA ASP A 44 -2.77 -0.86 13.73
C ASP A 44 -1.33 -0.49 14.12
N PRO A 45 -0.96 -0.59 15.42
CA PRO A 45 0.36 -0.19 15.87
C PRO A 45 1.49 -1.03 15.25
N ASN A 46 1.22 -2.25 14.80
CA ASN A 46 2.23 -3.12 14.19
C ASN A 46 2.43 -2.84 12.70
N PHE A 47 1.56 -2.03 12.07
CA PHE A 47 1.61 -1.77 10.63
C PHE A 47 2.87 -1.02 10.18
N HIS A 48 3.57 -0.32 11.09
CA HIS A 48 4.82 0.40 10.79
C HIS A 48 5.89 -0.47 10.13
N ILE A 49 5.94 -1.78 10.42
CA ILE A 49 6.88 -2.72 9.79
C ILE A 49 6.61 -2.85 8.29
N VAL A 50 5.35 -2.80 7.88
CA VAL A 50 4.96 -2.86 6.46
C VAL A 50 5.43 -1.59 5.75
N CYS A 51 5.26 -0.42 6.37
CA CYS A 51 5.71 0.83 5.78
C CYS A 51 7.23 0.93 5.66
N GLN A 52 7.99 0.48 6.67
CA GLN A 52 9.45 0.38 6.57
C GLN A 52 9.87 -0.55 5.43
N PHE A 53 9.20 -1.69 5.28
CA PHE A 53 9.47 -2.62 4.19
C PHE A 53 9.14 -2.01 2.81
N VAL A 54 8.08 -1.22 2.68
CA VAL A 54 7.70 -0.57 1.41
C VAL A 54 8.64 0.58 1.03
N GLU A 55 9.26 1.26 1.99
CA GLU A 55 10.31 2.23 1.70
C GLU A 55 11.58 1.55 1.17
N GLU A 56 11.96 0.42 1.78
CA GLU A 56 13.17 -0.32 1.41
C GLU A 56 13.00 -1.12 0.11
N TYR A 57 11.78 -1.55 -0.21
CA TYR A 57 11.50 -2.47 -1.32
C TYR A 57 10.33 -2.01 -2.19
N ASN A 58 10.36 -2.36 -3.48
CA ASN A 58 9.28 -2.02 -4.39
C ASN A 58 7.97 -2.78 -4.08
N LYS A 59 6.85 -2.25 -4.61
CA LYS A 59 5.50 -2.81 -4.45
C LYS A 59 5.34 -4.25 -4.97
N LEU A 60 6.16 -4.68 -5.93
CA LEU A 60 6.12 -6.05 -6.43
C LEU A 60 6.58 -7.04 -5.36
N ARG A 61 7.64 -6.69 -4.61
CA ARG A 61 8.13 -7.51 -3.51
C ARG A 61 7.10 -7.58 -2.39
N LEU A 62 6.44 -6.47 -2.05
CA LEU A 62 5.33 -6.46 -1.10
C LEU A 62 4.21 -7.43 -1.54
N ARG A 63 3.73 -7.30 -2.79
CA ARG A 63 2.69 -8.18 -3.34
C ARG A 63 3.06 -9.66 -3.23
N TYR A 64 4.30 -10.01 -3.56
CA TYR A 64 4.79 -11.37 -3.41
C TYR A 64 4.77 -11.84 -1.94
N THR A 65 5.25 -11.01 -1.02
CA THR A 65 5.26 -11.31 0.42
C THR A 65 3.86 -11.54 0.97
N ILE A 66 2.91 -10.64 0.68
CA ILE A 66 1.52 -10.77 1.14
C ILE A 66 0.87 -12.02 0.53
N ASN A 67 1.06 -12.25 -0.77
CA ASN A 67 0.51 -13.43 -1.42
C ASN A 67 1.03 -14.73 -0.80
N ASN A 68 2.34 -14.82 -0.53
CA ASN A 68 2.92 -15.97 0.17
C ASN A 68 2.40 -16.10 1.61
N ALA A 69 2.20 -14.98 2.31
CA ALA A 69 1.64 -14.98 3.66
C ALA A 69 0.24 -15.58 3.68
N PHE A 70 -0.62 -15.22 2.72
CA PHE A 70 -1.96 -15.80 2.62
C PHE A 70 -1.90 -17.26 2.21
N GLN A 71 -1.17 -17.60 1.13
CA GLN A 71 -1.10 -18.96 0.60
C GLN A 71 -0.60 -20.00 1.62
N LYS A 72 0.32 -19.64 2.51
CA LYS A 72 0.85 -20.57 3.53
C LYS A 72 -0.12 -20.88 4.68
N ASN A 73 -1.17 -20.08 4.87
CA ASN A 73 -2.10 -20.23 5.99
C ASN A 73 -3.47 -20.72 5.56
N VAL A 74 -3.90 -20.38 4.34
CA VAL A 74 -5.02 -21.06 3.69
C VAL A 74 -4.51 -22.34 3.04
N ASN A 75 -4.28 -23.38 3.85
CA ASN A 75 -4.25 -24.74 3.34
C ASN A 75 -5.59 -24.99 2.62
N PHE A 76 -5.60 -24.92 1.29
CA PHE A 76 -6.52 -25.65 0.43
C PHE A 76 -8.04 -25.33 0.46
N VAL A 77 -8.54 -24.38 1.26
CA VAL A 77 -10.02 -24.20 1.39
C VAL A 77 -10.62 -23.22 0.37
N PHE A 78 -9.91 -22.20 -0.10
CA PHE A 78 -10.50 -21.19 -1.00
C PHE A 78 -9.78 -21.13 -2.35
N GLY A 79 -10.28 -21.92 -3.30
CA GLY A 79 -9.81 -22.00 -4.70
C GLY A 79 -10.17 -20.78 -5.56
N ILE A 80 -10.19 -19.57 -5.01
CA ILE A 80 -10.52 -18.36 -5.76
C ILE A 80 -9.28 -17.46 -5.82
N PRO A 81 -8.88 -16.98 -7.01
CA PRO A 81 -7.74 -16.10 -7.17
C PRO A 81 -7.99 -14.77 -6.42
N LEU A 82 -7.21 -14.51 -5.38
CA LEU A 82 -7.17 -13.24 -4.62
C LEU A 82 -6.71 -12.02 -5.45
N VAL A 83 -6.70 -12.09 -6.78
CA VAL A 83 -6.08 -11.07 -7.65
C VAL A 83 -6.74 -9.70 -7.42
N GLY A 84 -8.07 -9.64 -7.39
CA GLY A 84 -8.80 -8.39 -7.12
C GLY A 84 -8.64 -7.90 -5.68
N ALA A 85 -8.73 -8.80 -4.70
CA ALA A 85 -8.52 -8.46 -3.29
C ALA A 85 -7.09 -7.94 -3.03
N MET A 86 -6.10 -8.50 -3.71
CA MET A 86 -4.70 -8.12 -3.56
C MET A 86 -4.44 -6.69 -4.07
N ASP A 87 -5.05 -6.27 -5.18
CA ASP A 87 -4.93 -4.89 -5.64
C ASP A 87 -5.54 -3.89 -4.66
N ILE A 88 -6.67 -4.25 -4.05
CA ILE A 88 -7.31 -3.44 -3.00
C ILE A 88 -6.41 -3.35 -1.77
N ILE A 89 -5.88 -4.48 -1.28
CA ILE A 89 -4.99 -4.53 -0.11
C ILE A 89 -3.72 -3.70 -0.37
N ILE A 90 -3.05 -3.89 -1.52
CA ILE A 90 -1.84 -3.13 -1.86
C ILE A 90 -2.14 -1.63 -1.98
N GLY A 91 -3.29 -1.27 -2.57
CA GLY A 91 -3.74 0.12 -2.63
C GLY A 91 -3.99 0.71 -1.24
N ALA A 92 -4.62 -0.04 -0.34
CA ALA A 92 -4.89 0.37 1.03
C ALA A 92 -3.61 0.55 1.85
N VAL A 93 -2.63 -0.34 1.66
CA VAL A 93 -1.29 -0.22 2.28
C VAL A 93 -0.60 1.06 1.83
N ASP A 94 -0.63 1.35 0.52
CA ASP A 94 -0.04 2.57 -0.05
C ASP A 94 -0.67 3.85 0.50
N ASP A 95 -1.98 3.83 0.76
CA ASP A 95 -2.68 4.98 1.33
C ASP A 95 -2.42 5.13 2.83
N ALA A 96 -2.44 4.02 3.58
CA ALA A 96 -2.14 4.01 5.01
C ALA A 96 -0.72 4.48 5.31
N CYS A 97 0.28 3.97 4.58
CA CYS A 97 1.66 4.41 4.76
C CYS A 97 1.83 5.90 4.43
N ARG A 98 1.20 6.41 3.36
CA ARG A 98 1.25 7.84 3.04
C ARG A 98 0.68 8.72 4.14
N LYS A 99 -0.45 8.35 4.73
CA LYS A 99 -1.05 9.09 5.86
C LYS A 99 -0.15 9.07 7.09
N MET A 100 0.47 7.93 7.38
CA MET A 100 1.40 7.77 8.50
C MET A 100 2.62 8.70 8.39
N TYR A 101 3.19 8.87 7.19
CA TYR A 101 4.27 9.85 6.96
C TYR A 101 3.81 11.30 7.15
N ILE A 102 2.60 11.64 6.71
CA ILE A 102 2.04 13.00 6.87
C ILE A 102 1.85 13.29 8.37
N SER A 103 1.25 12.39 9.14
CA SER A 103 1.04 12.57 10.58
C SER A 103 2.37 12.71 11.35
N CYS A 104 3.40 11.93 11.00
CA CYS A 104 4.74 12.08 11.57
C CYS A 104 5.41 13.41 11.19
N SER A 105 5.15 13.93 9.98
CA SER A 105 5.73 15.21 9.53
C SER A 105 5.09 16.43 10.21
N VAL A 106 3.81 16.34 10.58
CA VAL A 106 3.09 17.42 11.28
C VAL A 106 3.51 17.52 12.76
N LEU A 107 3.79 16.39 13.41
CA LEU A 107 4.20 16.36 14.83
C LEU A 107 5.66 16.79 15.07
N ARG A 108 6.49 16.89 14.03
CA ARG A 108 7.90 17.28 14.15
C ARG A 108 8.16 18.78 14.02
N SER A 109 7.10 19.59 13.89
CA SER A 109 7.17 21.04 14.04
C SER A 109 6.81 21.40 15.48
N ASP A 110 7.79 21.23 16.38
CA ASP A 110 7.74 21.82 17.72
C ASP A 110 7.63 23.34 17.61
N ALA A 111 6.87 23.93 18.54
CA ALA A 111 6.83 25.35 18.86
C ALA A 111 6.21 26.30 17.81
N GLY A 112 4.89 26.47 17.91
CA GLY A 112 4.27 27.78 17.72
C GLY A 112 3.12 27.82 16.74
N LEU A 113 2.11 28.61 17.12
CA LEU A 113 0.95 29.03 16.37
C LEU A 113 -0.22 28.04 16.29
N LEU A 114 -1.15 28.26 17.23
CA LEU A 114 -2.55 28.55 16.88
C LEU A 114 -2.62 29.26 15.52
N ILE A 115 -3.48 28.81 14.60
CA ILE A 115 -4.46 29.60 13.86
C ILE A 115 -5.15 28.68 12.84
N SER A 116 -6.48 28.66 12.96
CA SER A 116 -7.51 28.69 11.91
C SER A 116 -7.11 28.27 10.49
N GLY A 117 -7.99 27.45 9.90
CA GLY A 117 -7.79 26.85 8.59
C GLY A 117 -7.49 27.82 7.46
N ILE A 118 -6.83 27.28 6.45
CA ILE A 118 -6.86 27.67 5.04
C ILE A 118 -6.27 26.49 4.24
N VAL A 119 -6.91 26.23 3.11
CA VAL A 119 -6.53 25.29 2.05
C VAL A 119 -5.29 25.81 1.28
N MET A 120 -4.56 24.90 0.62
CA MET A 120 -3.39 25.11 -0.28
C MET A 120 -2.04 25.22 0.44
N GLY A 121 -0.91 24.69 -0.03
CA GLY A 121 -0.55 24.01 -1.26
C GLY A 121 0.99 23.98 -1.36
N VAL A 122 1.54 22.89 -1.92
CA VAL A 122 2.83 22.77 -2.63
C VAL A 122 4.14 23.25 -1.97
N VAL A 123 5.04 22.30 -1.67
CA VAL A 123 6.45 22.21 -2.16
C VAL A 123 6.98 20.81 -1.78
N LYS A 124 7.42 19.88 -2.65
CA LYS A 124 8.34 19.86 -3.82
C LYS A 124 9.83 19.80 -3.44
N SER A 125 10.43 18.60 -3.58
CA SER A 125 11.81 18.27 -4.03
C SER A 125 12.19 16.86 -3.53
N MET A 126 12.71 15.89 -4.28
CA MET A 126 13.17 15.74 -5.65
C MET A 126 13.09 14.25 -6.00
N SER A 127 12.62 13.90 -7.19
CA SER A 127 13.15 12.80 -8.00
C SER A 127 12.67 13.02 -9.43
N ASN A 128 13.60 13.43 -10.29
CA ASN A 128 13.44 13.46 -11.73
C ASN A 128 12.90 12.12 -12.23
N MET A 129 11.69 12.11 -12.78
CA MET A 129 11.36 11.17 -13.85
C MET A 129 10.33 11.81 -14.77
N SER A 130 10.88 12.50 -15.77
CA SER A 130 10.20 12.81 -17.01
C SER A 130 9.59 11.53 -17.57
N ARG A 131 8.26 11.53 -17.79
CA ARG A 131 7.56 10.43 -18.46
C ARG A 131 6.56 10.96 -19.50
N ASP A 132 6.89 12.11 -20.08
CA ASP A 132 6.28 12.61 -21.33
C ASP A 132 6.99 12.05 -22.60
N ASP A 133 7.87 11.05 -22.46
CA ASP A 133 8.47 10.32 -23.60
C ASP A 133 7.67 9.09 -24.06
N ILE A 134 6.45 8.91 -23.56
CA ILE A 134 5.49 7.96 -24.14
C ILE A 134 4.43 8.81 -24.81
N TYR A 135 4.41 8.80 -26.16
CA TYR A 135 3.44 9.46 -27.07
C TYR A 135 4.00 10.52 -28.06
N ILE A 136 5.28 10.49 -28.43
CA ILE A 136 5.72 11.02 -29.74
C ILE A 136 6.73 10.07 -30.41
N ILE A 137 6.30 8.83 -30.68
CA ILE A 137 6.82 8.11 -31.86
C ILE A 137 5.78 8.33 -32.97
N LYS A 138 5.86 9.53 -33.56
CA LYS A 138 5.53 9.77 -34.98
C LYS A 138 6.12 8.59 -35.76
N LYS A 139 5.38 7.75 -36.50
CA LYS A 139 4.50 8.13 -37.62
C LYS A 139 5.10 9.29 -38.43
N SER A 140 6.28 9.08 -39.02
CA SER A 140 6.78 9.76 -40.22
C SER A 140 8.10 9.14 -40.70
N ASN A 141 8.20 8.89 -42.01
CA ASN A 141 9.32 8.38 -42.82
C ASN A 141 9.48 6.86 -42.83
N THR A 142 8.90 6.11 -43.77
CA THR A 142 8.96 6.34 -45.23
C THR A 142 10.37 6.70 -45.67
N LYS A 143 11.26 5.71 -45.72
CA LYS A 143 12.45 5.81 -46.56
C LYS A 143 12.11 5.29 -47.93
N ILE A 144 12.02 6.24 -48.85
CA ILE A 144 12.33 6.09 -50.26
C ILE A 144 13.79 5.64 -50.33
N ASN A 145 14.03 4.46 -50.89
CA ASN A 145 15.10 4.22 -51.86
C ASN A 145 14.74 2.99 -52.69
#